data_AF-A0A310SCZ2-F1
#
_entry.id   AF-A0A310SCZ2-F1
#
_cell.length_a   1.000
_cell.length_b   1.000
_cell.length_c   1.000
_cell.angle_alpha   90.00
_cell.angle_beta   90.00
_cell.angle_gamma   90.00
#
_symmetry.space_group_name_H-M   'P 1'
#
loop_
_entity.id
_entity.type
_entity.pdbx_description
1 polymer ?
#
loop_
_entity_poly.entity_id
_entity_poly.type
_entity_poly.pdbx_seq_one_letter_code
_entity_poly.pdbx_strand_id
1 'polypeptide(L)'
;MSRWFDQSTILLMGMMLFSILIWNTAKSSIMRCEEAKLKCAYRTGCGTALQHYLTGCAPVLQGNDCSETCQHALIALTSTDEGKELMTCECEDELCLQSKQRVEICRSSVTMAMNRTRVSCRIATWICNADALCQTALAYYNKYCKSMFQGHKCTRR
;
A
#
# COMPACT_ATOMS: atom_id res chain seq x y z
N MET A 1 1.22 -35.53 47.84
CA MET A 1 0.20 -35.09 46.85
C MET A 1 0.06 -33.57 46.70
N SER A 2 0.87 -32.73 47.37
CA SER A 2 0.78 -31.25 47.29
C SER A 2 1.62 -30.61 46.16
N ARG A 3 2.75 -31.22 45.78
CA ARG A 3 3.70 -30.63 44.78
C ARG A 3 3.17 -30.57 43.34
N TRP A 4 2.19 -31.40 42.99
CA TRP A 4 1.59 -31.42 41.65
C TRP A 4 0.53 -30.33 41.45
N PHE A 5 -0.03 -29.81 42.55
CA PHE A 5 -0.99 -28.71 42.52
C PHE A 5 -0.27 -27.37 42.30
N ASP A 6 0.90 -27.18 42.91
CA ASP A 6 1.77 -26.00 42.72
C ASP A 6 2.36 -25.89 41.31
N GLN A 7 2.72 -27.01 40.69
CA GLN A 7 3.35 -26.96 39.36
C GLN A 7 2.36 -26.56 38.26
N SER A 8 1.10 -26.97 38.38
CA SER A 8 0.03 -26.58 37.46
C SER A 8 -0.34 -25.11 37.60
N THR A 9 -0.38 -24.57 38.82
CA THR A 9 -0.69 -23.14 39.05
C THR A 9 0.42 -22.22 38.57
N ILE A 10 1.70 -22.59 38.76
CA ILE A 10 2.85 -21.83 38.25
C ILE A 10 2.84 -21.76 36.72
N LEU A 11 2.53 -22.87 36.04
CA LEU A 11 2.44 -22.91 34.58
C LEU A 11 1.29 -22.05 34.04
N LEU A 12 0.12 -22.08 34.69
CA LEU A 12 -1.03 -21.26 34.30
C LEU A 12 -0.75 -19.76 34.49
N MET A 13 -0.15 -19.37 35.61
CA MET A 13 0.24 -17.98 35.86
C MET A 13 1.33 -17.51 34.89
N GLY A 14 2.28 -18.38 34.54
CA GLY A 14 3.31 -18.12 33.53
C GLY A 14 2.71 -17.86 32.14
N MET A 15 1.74 -18.68 31.71
CA MET A 15 1.03 -18.49 30.44
C MET A 15 0.20 -17.20 30.41
N MET A 16 -0.43 -16.83 31.54
CA MET A 16 -1.21 -15.60 31.65
C MET A 16 -0.34 -14.34 31.63
N LEU A 17 0.83 -14.37 32.25
CA LEU A 17 1.80 -13.27 32.17
C LEU A 17 2.39 -13.13 30.76
N PHE A 18 2.69 -14.26 30.11
CA PHE A 18 3.20 -14.24 28.73
C PHE A 18 2.18 -13.68 27.74
N SER A 19 0.88 -14.01 27.90
CA SER A 19 -0.18 -13.45 27.05
C SER A 19 -0.39 -11.95 27.29
N ILE A 20 -0.28 -11.46 28.52
CA ILE A 20 -0.33 -10.02 28.84
C ILE A 20 0.87 -9.27 28.24
N LEU A 21 2.07 -9.86 28.27
CA LEU A 21 3.26 -9.27 27.65
C LEU A 21 3.11 -9.18 26.12
N ILE A 22 2.56 -10.22 25.47
CA ILE A 22 2.31 -10.20 24.02
C ILE A 22 1.30 -9.10 23.65
N TRP A 23 0.23 -8.89 24.42
CA TRP A 23 -0.76 -7.85 24.13
C TRP A 23 -0.21 -6.41 24.22
N ASN A 24 0.77 -6.13 25.08
CA ASN A 24 1.33 -4.78 25.23
C ASN A 24 2.26 -4.37 24.06
N THR A 25 2.75 -5.32 23.26
CA THR A 25 3.70 -5.04 22.16
C THR A 25 3.03 -4.65 20.84
N ALA A 26 1.70 -4.68 20.75
CA ALA A 26 0.95 -4.39 19.52
C ALA A 26 0.41 -2.95 19.43
N LYS A 27 1.03 -1.97 20.11
CA LYS A 27 0.76 -0.55 19.80
C LYS A 27 1.54 -0.17 18.54
N SER A 28 0.92 -0.38 17.39
CA SER A 28 1.37 0.24 16.13
C SER A 28 1.38 1.75 16.33
N SER A 29 2.57 2.35 16.43
CA SER A 29 2.71 3.80 16.47
C SER A 29 2.24 4.35 15.13
N ILE A 30 1.12 5.09 15.12
CA ILE A 30 0.64 5.76 13.91
C ILE A 30 1.73 6.75 13.48
N MET A 31 2.16 6.65 12.23
CA MET A 31 3.25 7.44 11.68
C MET A 31 2.74 8.81 11.22
N ARG A 32 3.59 9.84 11.31
CA ARG A 32 3.28 11.18 10.78
C ARG A 32 3.24 11.17 9.26
N CYS A 33 2.32 11.94 8.67
CA CYS A 33 2.15 11.96 7.22
C CYS A 33 3.38 12.46 6.45
N GLU A 34 4.16 13.38 7.01
CA GLU A 34 5.42 13.81 6.39
C GLU A 34 6.44 12.67 6.32
N GLU A 35 6.59 11.92 7.41
CA GLU A 35 7.46 10.74 7.46
C GLU A 35 7.00 9.65 6.47
N ALA A 36 5.69 9.40 6.41
CA ALA A 36 5.10 8.44 5.48
C ALA A 36 5.39 8.80 4.02
N LYS A 37 5.22 10.10 3.67
CA LYS A 37 5.53 10.62 2.33
C LYS A 37 6.99 10.39 2.00
N LEU A 38 7.91 10.69 2.92
CA LEU A 38 9.34 10.50 2.71
C LEU A 38 9.69 9.01 2.51
N LYS A 39 9.17 8.11 3.35
CA LYS A 39 9.40 6.66 3.19
C LYS A 39 8.96 6.15 1.82
N CYS A 40 7.77 6.53 1.37
CA CYS A 40 7.29 6.17 0.04
C CYS A 40 8.15 6.79 -1.07
N ALA A 41 8.51 8.08 -0.95
CA ALA A 41 9.33 8.77 -1.94
C ALA A 41 10.71 8.12 -2.18
N TYR A 42 11.34 7.58 -1.12
CA TYR A 42 12.64 6.90 -1.23
C TYR A 42 12.57 5.50 -1.83
N ARG A 43 11.39 4.88 -1.87
CA ARG A 43 11.19 3.55 -2.48
C ARG A 43 10.91 3.70 -3.96
N THR A 44 11.73 3.04 -4.80
CA THR A 44 11.46 2.93 -6.23
C THR A 44 10.12 2.21 -6.42
N GLY A 45 9.27 2.72 -7.32
CA GLY A 45 7.90 2.25 -7.47
C GLY A 45 6.92 3.07 -6.63
N CYS A 46 7.01 3.02 -5.29
CA CYS A 46 6.15 3.83 -4.41
C CYS A 46 6.33 5.33 -4.70
N GLY A 47 7.57 5.82 -4.82
CA GLY A 47 7.84 7.21 -5.13
C GLY A 47 7.24 7.65 -6.47
N THR A 48 7.23 6.77 -7.47
CA THR A 48 6.56 6.99 -8.76
C THR A 48 5.04 7.07 -8.58
N ALA A 49 4.46 6.14 -7.81
CA ALA A 49 3.03 6.14 -7.50
C ALA A 49 2.62 7.39 -6.69
N LEU A 50 3.45 7.83 -5.75
CA LEU A 50 3.28 9.05 -4.98
C LEU A 50 3.28 10.28 -5.89
N GLN A 51 4.21 10.36 -6.84
CA GLN A 51 4.23 11.44 -7.83
C GLN A 51 2.92 11.46 -8.63
N HIS A 52 2.47 10.30 -9.12
CA HIS A 52 1.20 10.20 -9.84
C HIS A 52 0.00 10.58 -8.98
N TYR A 53 0.00 10.26 -7.69
CA TYR A 53 -1.02 10.70 -6.75
C TYR A 53 -1.05 12.22 -6.62
N LEU A 54 0.11 12.84 -6.36
CA LEU A 54 0.21 14.30 -6.18
C LEU A 54 -0.24 15.06 -7.43
N THR A 55 0.09 14.58 -8.63
CA THR A 55 -0.32 15.22 -9.88
C THR A 55 -1.74 14.86 -10.32
N GLY A 56 -2.10 13.58 -10.23
CA GLY A 56 -3.35 13.03 -10.75
C GLY A 56 -4.57 13.38 -9.91
N CYS A 57 -4.36 13.60 -8.60
CA CYS A 57 -5.42 13.99 -7.66
C CYS A 57 -5.48 15.50 -7.40
N ALA A 58 -4.56 16.31 -7.95
CA ALA A 58 -4.61 17.77 -7.80
C ALA A 58 -5.97 18.40 -8.18
N PRO A 59 -6.70 17.95 -9.22
CA PRO A 59 -8.04 18.47 -9.52
C PRO A 59 -9.10 18.11 -8.48
N VAL A 60 -8.98 16.94 -7.85
CA VAL A 60 -9.87 16.52 -6.75
C VAL A 60 -9.67 17.40 -5.53
N LEU A 61 -8.43 17.87 -5.31
CA LEU A 61 -8.13 18.87 -4.29
C LEU A 61 -8.85 20.21 -4.56
N GLN A 62 -9.40 20.45 -5.75
CA GLN A 62 -10.13 21.67 -6.09
C GLN A 62 -11.66 21.51 -6.11
N GLY A 63 -12.19 20.34 -5.70
CA GLY A 63 -13.62 20.15 -5.42
C GLY A 63 -14.43 19.39 -6.48
N ASN A 64 -13.79 18.67 -7.40
CA ASN A 64 -14.48 17.87 -8.42
C ASN A 64 -14.27 16.35 -8.22
N ASP A 65 -15.16 15.58 -8.83
CA ASP A 65 -15.25 14.12 -8.84
C ASP A 65 -13.92 13.36 -8.87
N CYS A 66 -13.91 12.13 -8.37
CA CYS A 66 -12.76 11.25 -8.49
C CYS A 66 -12.43 10.96 -9.97
N SER A 67 -11.39 11.62 -10.50
CA SER A 67 -10.94 11.35 -11.85
C SER A 67 -10.39 9.93 -11.98
N GLU A 68 -10.53 9.33 -13.16
CA GLU A 68 -9.99 8.01 -13.43
C GLU A 68 -8.47 7.95 -13.20
N THR A 69 -7.76 9.06 -13.49
CA THR A 69 -6.32 9.16 -13.25
C THR A 69 -6.00 9.16 -11.74
N CYS A 70 -6.75 9.93 -10.94
CA CYS A 70 -6.59 9.91 -9.48
C CYS A 70 -6.92 8.53 -8.90
N GLN A 71 -7.97 7.87 -9.38
CA GLN A 71 -8.34 6.53 -8.96
C GLN A 71 -7.21 5.53 -9.24
N HIS A 72 -6.63 5.52 -10.45
CA HIS A 72 -5.51 4.64 -10.76
C HIS A 72 -4.25 4.95 -9.95
N ALA A 73 -3.97 6.24 -9.71
CA ALA A 73 -2.85 6.64 -8.87
C ALA A 73 -3.02 6.17 -7.43
N LEU A 74 -4.22 6.29 -6.86
CA LEU A 74 -4.54 5.78 -5.51
C LEU A 74 -4.47 4.25 -5.45
N ILE A 75 -4.94 3.53 -6.47
CA ILE A 75 -4.80 2.07 -6.56
C ILE A 75 -3.32 1.67 -6.58
N ALA A 76 -2.50 2.33 -7.42
CA ALA A 76 -1.06 2.08 -7.49
C ALA A 76 -0.39 2.37 -6.14
N LEU A 77 -0.67 3.52 -5.54
CA LEU A 77 -0.11 3.93 -4.26
C LEU A 77 -0.47 2.92 -3.16
N THR A 78 -1.75 2.59 -3.01
CA THR A 78 -2.24 1.65 -1.98
C THR A 78 -1.93 0.18 -2.25
N SER A 79 -1.35 -0.14 -3.41
CA SER A 79 -0.79 -1.48 -3.67
C SER A 79 0.57 -1.70 -2.98
N THR A 80 1.25 -0.62 -2.61
CA THR A 80 2.50 -0.64 -1.82
C THR A 80 2.21 -0.54 -0.33
N ASP A 81 3.12 -1.04 0.50
CA ASP A 81 2.93 -0.98 1.96
C ASP A 81 3.14 0.44 2.49
N GLU A 82 4.14 1.16 1.99
CA GLU A 82 4.41 2.57 2.36
C GLU A 82 3.26 3.48 1.92
N GLY A 83 2.64 3.20 0.77
CA GLY A 83 1.46 3.93 0.33
C GLY A 83 0.24 3.68 1.22
N LYS A 84 0.05 2.46 1.74
CA LYS A 84 -1.00 2.18 2.74
C LYS A 84 -0.73 2.93 4.05
N GLU A 85 0.52 2.91 4.53
CA GLU A 85 0.93 3.67 5.71
C GLU A 85 0.63 5.16 5.53
N LEU A 86 0.95 5.73 4.35
CA LEU A 86 0.63 7.10 3.99
C LEU A 86 -0.89 7.39 3.96
N MET A 87 -1.75 6.45 3.58
CA MET A 87 -3.19 6.68 3.66
C MET A 87 -3.69 6.68 5.11
N THR A 88 -3.02 5.97 6.01
CA THR A 88 -3.40 5.85 7.43
C THR A 88 -2.65 6.77 8.40
N CYS A 89 -1.69 7.55 7.92
CA CYS A 89 -0.85 8.43 8.73
C CYS A 89 -1.63 9.52 9.50
N GLU A 90 -1.01 10.06 10.55
CA GLU A 90 -1.51 11.18 11.35
C GLU A 90 -1.09 12.53 10.76
N CYS A 91 -2.05 13.43 10.60
CA CYS A 91 -1.83 14.79 10.12
C CYS A 91 -1.58 15.76 11.29
N GLU A 92 -0.62 16.66 11.14
CA GLU A 92 -0.30 17.70 12.13
C GLU A 92 -0.91 19.08 11.81
N ASP A 93 -1.43 19.26 10.58
CA ASP A 93 -2.01 20.52 10.12
C ASP A 93 -3.32 20.32 9.31
N GLU A 94 -4.08 21.41 9.18
CA GLU A 94 -5.36 21.46 8.46
C GLU A 94 -5.20 21.16 6.96
N LEU A 95 -4.08 21.55 6.35
CA LEU A 95 -3.83 21.33 4.92
C LEU A 95 -3.70 19.83 4.61
N CYS A 96 -3.04 19.08 5.49
CA CYS A 96 -2.92 17.64 5.45
C CYS A 96 -4.30 16.98 5.61
N LEU A 97 -5.07 17.40 6.62
CA LEU A 97 -6.42 16.88 6.87
C LEU A 97 -7.34 17.10 5.67
N GLN A 98 -7.39 18.33 5.14
CA GLN A 98 -8.18 18.66 3.95
C GLN A 98 -7.72 17.87 2.72
N SER A 99 -6.42 17.64 2.56
CA SER A 99 -5.90 16.84 1.44
C SER A 99 -6.32 15.37 1.55
N LYS A 100 -6.27 14.78 2.75
CA LYS A 100 -6.80 13.43 2.99
C LYS A 100 -8.31 13.36 2.77
N GLN A 101 -9.07 14.32 3.28
CA GLN A 101 -10.52 14.35 3.18
C GLN A 101 -10.99 14.46 1.72
N ARG A 102 -10.34 15.28 0.90
CA ARG A 102 -10.74 15.47 -0.51
C ARG A 102 -10.60 14.20 -1.34
N VAL A 103 -9.62 13.34 -1.05
CA VAL A 103 -9.43 12.08 -1.80
C VAL A 103 -10.33 10.94 -1.31
N GLU A 104 -11.04 11.10 -0.20
CA GLU A 104 -12.01 10.10 0.29
C GLU A 104 -13.15 9.84 -0.70
N ILE A 105 -13.47 10.80 -1.58
CA ILE A 105 -14.44 10.61 -2.67
C ILE A 105 -14.08 9.42 -3.59
N CYS A 106 -12.79 9.09 -3.68
CA CYS A 106 -12.30 7.96 -4.48
C CYS A 106 -12.37 6.61 -3.74
N ARG A 107 -12.60 6.58 -2.42
CA ARG A 107 -12.35 5.42 -1.56
C ARG A 107 -13.12 4.18 -1.99
N SER A 108 -14.43 4.30 -2.22
CA SER A 108 -15.28 3.18 -2.62
C SER A 108 -14.79 2.53 -3.92
N SER A 109 -14.47 3.36 -4.92
CA SER A 109 -13.98 2.94 -6.24
C SER A 109 -12.60 2.28 -6.17
N VAL A 110 -11.70 2.79 -5.31
CA VAL A 110 -10.37 2.19 -5.08
C VAL A 110 -10.49 0.85 -4.34
N THR A 111 -11.22 0.79 -3.22
CA THR A 111 -11.42 -0.45 -2.46
C THR A 111 -12.09 -1.53 -3.28
N MET A 112 -13.11 -1.19 -4.08
CA MET A 112 -13.75 -2.15 -4.97
C MET A 112 -12.79 -2.70 -6.02
N ALA A 113 -11.89 -1.88 -6.57
CA ALA A 113 -10.89 -2.36 -7.52
C ALA A 113 -9.87 -3.30 -6.87
N MET A 114 -9.42 -2.97 -5.64
CA MET A 114 -8.42 -3.75 -4.90
C MET A 114 -8.96 -5.09 -4.38
N ASN A 115 -10.25 -5.20 -4.11
CA ASN A 115 -10.87 -6.45 -3.64
C ASN A 115 -11.14 -7.48 -4.77
N ARG A 116 -10.93 -7.11 -6.04
CA ARG A 116 -11.14 -8.02 -7.17
C ARG A 116 -9.94 -8.93 -7.35
N THR A 117 -10.19 -10.22 -7.60
CA THR A 117 -9.15 -11.20 -7.96
C THR A 117 -8.51 -10.93 -9.32
N ARG A 118 -9.25 -10.26 -10.22
CA ARG A 118 -8.79 -9.90 -11.56
C ARG A 118 -9.09 -8.42 -11.83
N VAL A 119 -8.05 -7.70 -12.22
CA VAL A 119 -8.14 -6.28 -12.62
C VAL A 119 -7.91 -6.14 -14.13
N SER A 120 -8.20 -4.96 -14.68
CA SER A 120 -7.90 -4.66 -16.08
C SER A 120 -6.38 -4.61 -16.32
N CYS A 121 -5.93 -4.82 -17.55
CA CYS A 121 -4.50 -4.72 -17.89
C CYS A 121 -3.90 -3.35 -17.52
N ARG A 122 -4.71 -2.28 -17.64
CA ARG A 122 -4.30 -0.93 -17.26
C ARG A 122 -4.07 -0.82 -15.76
N ILE A 123 -5.01 -1.27 -14.93
CA ILE A 123 -4.85 -1.28 -13.47
C ILE A 123 -3.67 -2.17 -13.07
N ALA A 124 -3.52 -3.35 -13.70
CA ALA A 124 -2.38 -4.24 -13.46
C ALA A 124 -1.04 -3.56 -13.79
N THR A 125 -0.98 -2.76 -14.86
CA THR A 125 0.21 -1.99 -15.23
C THR A 125 0.51 -0.91 -14.18
N TRP A 126 -0.52 -0.22 -13.67
CA TRP A 126 -0.36 0.77 -12.60
C TRP A 126 0.18 0.14 -11.31
N ILE A 127 -0.35 -1.00 -10.89
CA ILE A 127 0.14 -1.76 -9.73
C ILE A 127 1.58 -2.23 -9.97
N CYS A 128 1.85 -2.81 -11.14
CA CYS A 128 3.19 -3.32 -11.48
C CYS A 128 4.25 -2.20 -11.51
N ASN A 129 3.89 -1.01 -11.98
CA ASN A 129 4.80 0.14 -11.97
C ASN A 129 5.04 0.73 -10.58
N ALA A 130 4.20 0.41 -9.60
CA ALA A 130 4.41 0.78 -8.20
C ALA A 130 5.37 -0.19 -7.47
N ASP A 131 5.74 -1.32 -8.10
CA ASP A 131 6.69 -2.30 -7.58
C ASP A 131 7.96 -2.33 -8.45
N ALA A 132 9.14 -2.13 -7.85
CA ALA A 132 10.39 -2.01 -8.59
C ALA A 132 10.76 -3.30 -9.37
N LEU A 133 10.48 -4.47 -8.81
CA LEU A 133 10.81 -5.76 -9.44
C LEU A 133 9.87 -6.04 -10.62
N CYS A 134 8.58 -5.85 -10.41
CA CYS A 134 7.56 -6.00 -11.45
C CYS A 134 7.80 -5.01 -12.58
N GLN A 135 8.04 -3.74 -12.27
CA GLN A 135 8.35 -2.71 -13.26
C GLN A 135 9.56 -3.12 -14.12
N THR A 136 10.63 -3.61 -13.48
CA THR A 136 11.84 -4.08 -14.18
C THR A 136 11.55 -5.29 -15.07
N ALA A 137 10.80 -6.27 -14.55
CA ALA A 137 10.41 -7.47 -15.31
C ALA A 137 9.51 -7.12 -16.49
N LEU A 138 8.55 -6.22 -16.31
CA LEU A 138 7.64 -5.75 -17.35
C LEU A 138 8.40 -4.96 -18.42
N ALA A 139 9.36 -4.11 -18.03
CA ALA A 139 10.21 -3.40 -18.98
C ALA A 139 11.05 -4.37 -19.82
N TYR A 140 11.64 -5.39 -19.18
CA TYR A 140 12.36 -6.46 -19.88
C TYR A 140 11.45 -7.19 -20.87
N TYR A 141 10.27 -7.62 -20.42
CA TYR A 141 9.30 -8.30 -21.27
C TYR A 141 8.89 -7.45 -22.48
N ASN A 142 8.56 -6.18 -22.25
CA ASN A 142 8.15 -5.27 -23.32
C ASN A 142 9.28 -5.03 -24.32
N LYS A 143 10.53 -5.04 -23.87
CA LYS A 143 11.69 -4.84 -24.73
C LYS A 143 12.03 -6.06 -25.58
N TYR A 144 12.04 -7.25 -24.98
CA TYR A 144 12.60 -8.44 -25.63
C TYR A 144 11.55 -9.50 -26.02
N CYS A 145 10.35 -9.44 -25.46
CA CYS A 145 9.34 -10.51 -25.56
C CYS A 145 7.95 -10.05 -26.03
N LYS A 146 7.70 -8.75 -26.24
CA LYS A 146 6.35 -8.26 -26.62
C LYS A 146 5.78 -8.92 -27.90
N SER A 147 6.64 -9.38 -28.81
CA SER A 147 6.27 -10.06 -30.05
C SER A 147 5.80 -11.50 -29.85
N MET A 148 5.87 -12.05 -28.63
CA MET A 148 5.30 -13.36 -28.28
C MET A 148 3.80 -13.45 -28.56
N PHE A 149 3.06 -12.34 -28.43
CA PHE A 149 1.65 -12.28 -28.80
C PHE A 149 1.39 -12.45 -30.31
N GLN A 150 2.41 -12.27 -31.13
CA GLN A 150 2.39 -12.49 -32.58
C GLN A 150 2.98 -13.86 -32.96
N GLY A 151 3.29 -14.71 -31.99
CA GLY A 151 3.90 -16.03 -32.21
C GLY A 151 5.43 -16.01 -32.39
N HIS A 152 6.09 -14.88 -32.20
CA HIS A 152 7.55 -14.78 -32.29
C HIS A 152 8.23 -15.07 -30.94
N LYS A 153 9.40 -15.71 -30.95
CA LYS A 153 10.19 -15.95 -29.73
C LYS A 153 10.79 -14.63 -29.19
N CYS A 154 11.12 -14.61 -27.89
CA CYS A 154 11.88 -13.50 -27.32
C CYS A 154 13.26 -13.35 -27.98
N THR A 155 13.71 -12.11 -28.14
CA THR A 155 15.07 -11.78 -28.58
C THR A 155 16.07 -11.92 -27.43
N ARG A 156 17.35 -12.18 -27.74
CA ARG A 156 18.41 -12.19 -26.71
C ARG A 156 18.69 -10.78 -26.18
N ARG A 157 19.15 -10.71 -24.93
CA ARG A 157 19.58 -9.49 -24.24
C ARG A 157 20.99 -9.08 -24.66
#